data_AF-X6L582-F1
#
_entry.id   AF-X6L582-F1
#
_cell.length_a   1.000
_cell.length_b   1.000
_cell.length_c   1.000
_cell.angle_alpha   90.00
_cell.angle_beta   90.00
_cell.angle_gamma   90.00
#
_symmetry.space_group_name_H-M   'P 1'
#
loop_
_entity.id
_entity.type
_entity.pdbx_description
1 polymer ?
#
loop_
_entity_poly.entity_id
_entity_poly.type
_entity_poly.pdbx_seq_one_letter_code
_entity_poly.pdbx_strand_id
1 'polypeptide(L)'
;MHITRIEIEGFGKAGPDGLRHGSVALEADGNRVQIPLSLPDGYGALGPRHRMLLLAQALNRIRRLPEFRCRGSLTFAPGLLPDRLRRLSA
;
A
#
# COMPACT_ATOMS: atom_id res chain seq x y z
N MET A 1 -14.62 -1.90 -5.45
CA MET A 1 -13.92 -1.02 -4.49
C MET A 1 -13.19 0.05 -5.25
N HIS A 2 -13.39 1.29 -4.86
CA HIS A 2 -12.78 2.46 -5.48
C HIS A 2 -11.86 3.16 -4.47
N ILE A 3 -10.54 3.08 -4.68
CA ILE A 3 -9.54 3.68 -3.78
C ILE A 3 -9.38 5.16 -4.13
N THR A 4 -9.70 6.03 -3.19
CA THR A 4 -9.65 7.50 -3.32
C THR A 4 -8.44 8.12 -2.64
N ARG A 5 -7.81 7.43 -1.69
CA ARG A 5 -6.61 7.93 -0.98
C ARG A 5 -5.65 6.80 -0.62
N ILE A 6 -4.36 7.07 -0.76
CA ILE A 6 -3.27 6.20 -0.31
C ILE A 6 -2.34 7.04 0.57
N GLU A 7 -2.07 6.57 1.78
CA GLU A 7 -1.10 7.19 2.69
C GLU A 7 -0.06 6.16 3.08
N ILE A 8 1.21 6.58 3.12
CA ILE A 8 2.32 5.75 3.56
C ILE A 8 2.99 6.50 4.69
N GLU A 9 2.91 5.94 5.88
CA GLU A 9 3.41 6.55 7.11
C GLU A 9 4.43 5.64 7.80
N GLY A 10 5.41 6.26 8.46
CA GLY A 10 6.49 5.54 9.12
C GLY A 10 7.61 5.14 8.16
N PHE A 11 8.19 3.96 8.37
CA PHE A 11 9.38 3.46 7.69
C PHE A 11 10.59 4.40 7.82
N GLY A 12 10.76 5.02 8.99
CA GLY A 12 11.83 5.97 9.29
C GLY A 12 13.16 5.29 9.56
N LYS A 13 13.44 4.97 10.83
CA LYS A 13 14.61 4.18 11.26
C LYS A 13 14.19 2.73 11.52
N ALA A 14 15.13 1.79 11.40
CA ALA A 14 14.89 0.42 11.83
C ALA A 14 14.68 0.37 13.35
N GLY A 15 13.73 -0.45 13.76
CA GLY A 15 13.53 -0.84 15.15
C GLY A 15 14.63 -1.80 15.64
N PRO A 16 14.56 -2.20 16.91
CA PRO A 16 15.53 -3.12 17.51
C PRO A 16 15.56 -4.51 16.85
N ASP A 17 14.56 -4.84 16.05
CA ASP A 17 14.46 -6.05 15.24
C ASP A 17 15.13 -5.93 13.85
N GLY A 18 15.77 -4.80 13.56
CA GLY A 18 16.40 -4.55 12.25
C GLY A 18 15.39 -4.27 11.13
N LEU A 19 14.13 -4.01 11.47
CA LEU A 19 13.06 -3.71 10.52
C LEU A 19 12.53 -2.29 10.70
N ARG A 20 12.30 -1.61 9.58
CA ARG A 20 11.62 -0.31 9.52
C ARG A 20 10.13 -0.55 9.48
N HIS A 21 9.45 -0.22 10.57
CA HIS A 21 8.00 -0.38 10.70
C HIS A 21 7.25 0.83 10.17
N GLY A 22 6.11 0.57 9.55
CA GLY A 22 5.21 1.61 9.08
C GLY A 22 3.88 1.02 8.67
N SER A 23 3.08 1.82 7.98
CA SER A 23 1.80 1.36 7.47
C SER A 23 1.44 2.02 6.15
N VAL A 24 0.62 1.30 5.40
CA VAL A 24 -0.06 1.84 4.22
C VAL A 24 -1.54 1.93 4.56
N ALA A 25 -2.10 3.13 4.53
CA ALA A 25 -3.53 3.33 4.66
C ALA A 25 -4.18 3.50 3.29
N LEU A 26 -5.27 2.79 3.06
CA LEU A 26 -6.07 2.83 1.84
C LEU A 26 -7.48 3.28 2.21
N GLU A 27 -7.95 4.34 1.58
CA GLU A 27 -9.33 4.81 1.73
C GLU A 27 -10.14 4.41 0.50
N ALA A 28 -11.26 3.73 0.72
CA ALA A 28 -12.18 3.35 -0.32
C ALA A 28 -13.62 3.34 0.19
N ASP A 29 -14.54 3.91 -0.59
CA ASP A 29 -15.98 3.86 -0.31
C ASP A 29 -16.35 4.34 1.12
N GLY A 30 -15.60 5.33 1.66
CA GLY A 30 -15.76 5.87 3.02
C GLY A 30 -15.09 5.08 4.14
N ASN A 31 -14.47 3.94 3.83
CA ASN A 31 -13.74 3.11 4.78
C ASN A 31 -12.23 3.29 4.63
N ARG A 32 -11.53 3.43 5.76
CA ARG A 32 -10.06 3.47 5.82
C ARG A 32 -9.52 2.14 6.34
N VAL A 33 -8.62 1.54 5.59
CA VAL A 33 -7.93 0.29 5.95
C VAL A 33 -6.46 0.61 6.16
N GLN A 34 -5.96 0.37 7.37
CA GLN A 34 -4.55 0.54 7.67
C GLN A 34 -3.86 -0.82 7.71
N ILE A 35 -2.81 -0.97 6.90
CA ILE A 35 -2.07 -2.22 6.77
C ILE A 35 -0.68 -2.00 7.33
N PRO A 36 -0.35 -2.60 8.49
CA PRO A 36 1.00 -2.55 9.02
C PRO A 36 1.93 -3.37 8.12
N LEU A 37 3.09 -2.79 7.79
CA LEU A 37 4.13 -3.43 7.00
C LEU A 37 5.50 -3.11 7.61
N SER A 38 6.47 -3.97 7.31
CA SER A 38 7.85 -3.83 7.76
C SER A 38 8.79 -3.98 6.58
N LEU A 39 9.83 -3.15 6.53
CA LEU A 39 10.89 -3.21 5.52
C LEU A 39 12.22 -3.55 6.19
N PRO A 40 13.06 -4.41 5.61
CA PRO A 40 14.43 -4.58 6.07
C PRO A 40 15.23 -3.26 6.04
N ASP A 41 16.13 -3.06 7.01
CA ASP A 41 16.96 -1.85 7.11
C ASP A 41 17.91 -1.64 5.91
N GLY A 42 18.24 -2.71 5.18
CA GLY A 42 19.08 -2.65 3.97
C GLY A 42 18.45 -1.91 2.78
N TYR A 43 17.16 -1.57 2.86
CA TYR A 43 16.54 -0.65 1.92
C TYR A 43 16.84 0.78 2.39
N GLY A 44 17.63 1.53 1.61
CA GLY A 44 17.98 2.93 1.88
C GLY A 44 16.76 3.88 1.98
N ALA A 45 16.93 5.17 1.71
CA ALA A 45 15.80 6.12 1.80
C ALA A 45 14.55 5.61 1.04
N LEU A 46 13.35 5.89 1.58
CA LEU A 46 12.08 5.39 1.06
C LEU A 46 11.73 6.01 -0.30
N GLY A 47 12.43 5.55 -1.34
CA GLY A 47 12.28 6.04 -2.70
C GLY A 47 10.97 5.56 -3.37
N PRO A 48 10.69 6.06 -4.58
CA PRO A 48 9.47 5.73 -5.33
C PRO A 48 9.26 4.22 -5.52
N ARG A 49 10.34 3.47 -5.73
CA ARG A 49 10.29 2.00 -5.89
C ARG A 49 9.84 1.28 -4.62
N HIS A 50 10.32 1.71 -3.44
CA HIS A 50 9.93 1.11 -2.16
C HIS A 50 8.47 1.41 -1.84
N ARG A 51 8.03 2.65 -2.07
CA ARG A 51 6.62 3.04 -1.91
C ARG A 51 5.70 2.19 -2.80
N MET A 52 6.13 1.90 -4.03
CA MET A 52 5.41 1.04 -4.95
C MET A 52 5.33 -0.42 -4.47
N LEU A 53 6.42 -0.97 -3.93
CA LEU A 53 6.44 -2.32 -3.37
C LEU A 53 5.55 -2.43 -2.11
N LEU A 54 5.61 -1.44 -1.23
CA LEU A 54 4.75 -1.34 -0.05
C LEU A 54 3.28 -1.29 -0.44
N LEU A 55 2.93 -0.48 -1.44
CA LEU A 55 1.57 -0.40 -1.96
C LEU A 55 1.12 -1.75 -2.57
N ALA A 56 1.96 -2.41 -3.36
CA ALA A 56 1.63 -3.72 -3.92
C ALA A 56 1.41 -4.78 -2.82
N GLN A 57 2.23 -4.78 -1.77
CA GLN A 57 2.04 -5.65 -0.62
C GLN A 57 0.75 -5.34 0.15
N ALA A 58 0.45 -4.06 0.37
CA ALA A 58 -0.77 -3.61 0.99
C ALA A 58 -2.01 -4.08 0.21
N LEU A 59 -2.03 -3.85 -1.10
CA LEU A 59 -3.12 -4.31 -1.99
C LEU A 59 -3.27 -5.84 -1.97
N ASN A 60 -2.16 -6.59 -1.99
CA ASN A 60 -2.20 -8.04 -1.87
C ASN A 60 -2.77 -8.52 -0.53
N ARG A 61 -2.52 -7.79 0.55
CA ARG A 61 -3.06 -8.09 1.88
C ARG A 61 -4.55 -7.78 1.96
N ILE A 62 -4.99 -6.64 1.43
CA ILE A 62 -6.42 -6.29 1.30
C ILE A 62 -7.17 -7.37 0.53
N ARG A 63 -6.64 -7.83 -0.61
CA ARG A 63 -7.31 -8.87 -1.43
C ARG A 63 -7.56 -10.18 -0.68
N ARG A 64 -6.81 -10.45 0.39
CA ARG A 64 -6.97 -11.65 1.23
C ARG A 64 -7.97 -11.46 2.36
N LEU A 65 -8.27 -10.21 2.74
CA LEU A 65 -9.26 -9.91 3.79
C LEU A 65 -10.68 -10.14 3.26
N PRO A 66 -11.52 -10.90 3.98
CA PRO A 66 -12.86 -11.23 3.52
C PRO A 66 -13.74 -9.98 3.37
N GLU A 67 -13.61 -8.98 4.24
CA GLU A 67 -14.35 -7.71 4.14
C GLU A 67 -13.97 -6.86 2.91
N PHE A 68 -12.80 -7.10 2.31
CA PHE A 68 -12.32 -6.41 1.11
C PHE A 68 -12.11 -7.33 -0.09
N ARG A 69 -12.58 -8.59 -0.02
CA ARG A 69 -12.69 -9.47 -1.18
C ARG A 69 -13.71 -8.86 -2.15
N CYS A 70 -13.21 -7.99 -3.00
CA CYS A 70 -14.00 -7.49 -4.10
C CYS A 70 -14.31 -8.67 -5.02
N ARG A 71 -15.60 -8.95 -5.24
CA ARG A 71 -16.06 -9.81 -6.35
C ARG A 71 -15.80 -9.20 -7.74
N GLY A 72 -15.19 -8.00 -7.81
CA GLY A 72 -14.87 -7.27 -9.04
C GLY A 72 -13.50 -6.57 -8.97
N SER A 73 -13.19 -5.74 -9.97
CA SER A 73 -11.90 -5.06 -10.10
C SER A 73 -11.68 -3.96 -9.05
N LEU A 74 -10.43 -3.84 -8.60
CA LEU A 74 -9.93 -2.70 -7.80
C LEU A 74 -9.74 -1.51 -8.74
N THR A 75 -10.43 -0.41 -8.46
CA THR A 75 -10.27 0.84 -9.22
C THR A 75 -9.64 1.91 -8.34
N PHE A 76 -8.96 2.88 -8.96
CA PHE A 76 -8.25 3.94 -8.28
C PHE A 76 -8.70 5.28 -8.84
N ALA A 77 -8.82 6.30 -7.98
CA ALA A 77 -9.10 7.63 -8.45
C ALA A 77 -7.92 8.17 -9.30
N PRO A 78 -8.19 9.09 -10.24
CA PRO A 78 -7.16 9.61 -11.14
C PRO A 78 -6.00 10.24 -10.37
N GLY A 79 -4.76 9.93 -10.76
CA GLY A 79 -3.55 10.50 -10.15
C GLY A 79 -3.03 9.78 -8.91
N LEU A 80 -3.73 8.77 -8.36
CA LEU A 80 -3.22 7.99 -7.22
C LEU A 80 -2.10 7.01 -7.56
N LEU A 81 -2.21 6.38 -8.73
CA LEU A 81 -1.19 5.46 -9.21
C LEU A 81 -0.36 6.15 -10.29
N PRO A 82 0.99 6.11 -10.24
CA PRO A 82 1.80 6.47 -11.39
C PRO A 82 1.41 5.58 -12.58
N ASP A 83 1.37 6.14 -13.80
CA ASP A 83 0.81 5.51 -15.02
C ASP A 83 1.34 4.09 -15.31
N ARG A 84 2.53 3.75 -14.81
CA ARG A 84 3.10 2.39 -14.92
C ARG A 84 2.30 1.31 -14.18
N LEU A 85 1.56 1.66 -13.13
CA LEU A 85 0.75 0.72 -12.34
C LEU A 85 -0.69 0.58 -12.84
N ARG A 86 -1.21 1.57 -13.58
CA ARG A 86 -2.54 1.51 -14.22
C ARG A 86 -2.70 0.30 -15.14
N ARG A 87 -1.60 -0.18 -15.73
CA ARG A 87 -1.56 -1.33 -16.66
C ARG A 87 -1.62 -2.71 -15.99
N LEU A 88 -1.35 -2.82 -14.69
CA LEU A 88 -1.41 -4.10 -13.97
C LEU A 88 -2.81 -4.40 -13.39
N SER A 89 -3.73 -3.44 -13.51
CA SER A 89 -5.11 -3.54 -13.03
C SER A 89 -6.16 -3.51 -14.16
N ALA A 90 -5.71 -3.60 -15.42
CA ALA A 90 -6.56 -3.78 -16.61
C ALA A 90 -6.66 -5.26 -16.97
#